data_AF-A0A2E9BTX3-F1
#
_entry.id   AF-A0A2E9BTX3-F1
#
_cell.length_a   1.000
_cell.length_b   1.000
_cell.length_c   1.000
_cell.angle_alpha   90.00
_cell.angle_beta   90.00
_cell.angle_gamma   90.00
#
_symmetry.space_group_name_H-M   'P 1'
#
loop_
_entity.id
_entity.type
_entity.pdbx_description
1 polymer ?
#
loop_
_entity_poly.entity_id
_entity_poly.type
_entity_poly.pdbx_seq_one_letter_code
_entity_poly.pdbx_strand_id
1 'polypeptide(L)' 'MQRAGLGAEFARSVEAVVHRIARQPEGAPLVWEDVRRAHLRRFPYSVFYLVEFDRVVVLSCMHQRRDPTGWPSSSD' A
#
# COMPACT_ATOMS: atom_id res chain seq x y z
N MET A 1 -8.29 -12.75 16.25
CA MET A 1 -9.70 -13.17 16.15
C MET A 1 -10.23 -12.79 14.78
N GLN A 2 -10.68 -13.77 14.00
CA GLN A 2 -11.34 -13.55 12.71
C GLN A 2 -12.75 -12.99 12.97
N ARG A 3 -13.08 -11.82 12.41
CA ARG A 3 -14.45 -11.28 12.40
C ARG A 3 -14.98 -11.29 10.97
N ALA A 4 -16.25 -11.65 10.80
CA ALA A 4 -16.91 -11.58 9.50
C ALA A 4 -16.82 -10.15 8.94
N GLY A 5 -16.54 -10.01 7.65
CA GLY A 5 -16.48 -8.72 6.96
C GLY A 5 -15.11 -8.01 6.96
N LEU A 6 -14.13 -8.45 7.75
CA LEU A 6 -12.79 -7.80 7.79
C LEU A 6 -12.10 -7.75 6.42
N GLY A 7 -12.26 -8.79 5.59
CA GLY A 7 -11.70 -8.80 4.23
C GLY A 7 -12.30 -7.72 3.34
N ALA A 8 -13.62 -7.53 3.39
CA ALA A 8 -14.31 -6.49 2.63
C ALA A 8 -13.95 -5.08 3.15
N GLU A 9 -13.80 -4.93 4.46
CA GLU A 9 -13.34 -3.67 5.06
C GLU A 9 -11.89 -3.35 4.69
N PHE A 10 -11.02 -4.36 4.63
CA PHE A 10 -9.65 -4.22 4.16
C PHE A 10 -9.61 -3.78 2.70
N ALA A 11 -10.37 -4.45 1.82
CA ALA A 11 -10.46 -4.08 0.40
C ALA A 11 -10.90 -2.62 0.22
N ARG A 12 -11.96 -2.18 0.92
CA ARG A 12 -12.40 -0.78 0.91
C ARG A 12 -11.33 0.18 1.42
N SER A 13 -10.56 -0.22 2.44
CA SER A 13 -9.46 0.62 2.94
C SER A 13 -8.30 0.72 1.96
N VAL A 14 -8.02 -0.32 1.17
CA VAL A 14 -7.02 -0.28 0.09
C VAL A 14 -7.51 0.64 -1.03
N GLU A 15 -8.73 0.44 -1.50
CA GLU A 15 -9.35 1.24 -2.56
C GLU A 15 -9.36 2.74 -2.22
N ALA A 16 -9.74 3.10 -1.00
CA ALA A 16 -9.71 4.48 -0.52
C ALA A 16 -8.30 5.09 -0.55
N VAL A 17 -7.26 4.32 -0.23
CA VAL A 17 -5.86 4.78 -0.31
C VAL A 17 -5.43 4.93 -1.77
N VAL A 18 -5.76 3.98 -2.64
CA VAL A 18 -5.42 4.04 -4.07
C VAL A 18 -6.08 5.25 -4.73
N HIS A 19 -7.37 5.51 -4.47
CA HIS A 19 -8.03 6.71 -4.98
C HIS A 19 -7.41 8.02 -4.47
N ARG A 20 -6.95 8.05 -3.20
CA ARG A 20 -6.24 9.21 -2.67
C ARG A 20 -4.91 9.41 -3.40
N ILE A 21 -4.15 8.33 -3.63
CA ILE A 21 -2.89 8.39 -4.37
C ILE A 21 -3.16 8.87 -5.81
N ALA A 22 -4.16 8.33 -6.50
CA ALA A 22 -4.48 8.72 -7.87
C ALA A 22 -4.85 10.22 -8.00
N ARG A 23 -5.55 10.79 -7.01
CA ARG A 23 -5.92 12.22 -7.02
C ARG A 23 -4.75 13.16 -6.71
N GLN A 24 -3.80 12.71 -5.90
CA GLN A 24 -2.64 13.51 -5.51
C GLN A 24 -1.42 12.60 -5.35
N PRO A 25 -0.80 12.16 -6.46
CA PRO A 25 0.28 11.17 -6.42
C PRO A 25 1.46 11.61 -5.57
N GLU A 26 1.76 12.91 -5.55
CA GLU A 26 2.86 13.47 -4.78
C GLU A 26 2.52 13.80 -3.31
N GLY A 27 1.29 13.51 -2.88
CA GLY A 27 0.81 13.89 -1.54
C GLY A 27 1.36 13.06 -0.38
N ALA A 28 1.90 11.87 -0.65
CA ALA A 28 2.56 11.05 0.38
C ALA A 28 4.07 11.30 0.41
N PRO A 29 4.72 11.25 1.60
CA PRO A 29 6.15 11.50 1.71
C PRO A 29 6.98 10.43 1.00
N LEU A 30 8.14 10.85 0.50
CA LEU A 30 9.20 9.93 0.05
C LEU A 30 9.77 9.20 1.27
N VAL A 31 10.06 7.91 1.10
CA VAL A 31 10.65 7.06 2.14
C VAL A 31 12.00 6.47 1.74
N TRP A 32 12.27 6.36 0.44
CA TRP A 32 13.55 5.94 -0.13
C TRP A 32 13.55 6.29 -1.62
N GLU A 33 14.56 7.02 -2.09
CA GLU A 33 14.63 7.54 -3.47
C GLU A 33 13.28 8.14 -3.90
N ASP A 34 12.68 7.60 -4.96
CA ASP A 34 11.44 8.06 -5.57
C ASP A 34 10.19 7.37 -4.98
N VAL A 35 10.40 6.43 -4.05
CA VAL A 35 9.34 5.62 -3.45
C VAL A 35 8.59 6.44 -2.40
N ARG A 36 7.27 6.50 -2.58
CA ARG A 36 6.33 7.15 -1.66
C ARG A 36 5.56 6.11 -0.85
N ARG A 37 5.19 6.47 0.38
CA ARG A 37 4.46 5.57 1.30
C ARG A 37 3.16 6.17 1.80
N ALA A 38 2.04 5.52 1.49
CA ALA A 38 0.72 5.89 1.98
C ALA A 38 0.15 4.85 2.96
N HIS A 39 -0.19 5.28 4.17
CA HIS A 39 -0.78 4.40 5.17
C HIS A 39 -2.27 4.14 4.92
N LEU A 40 -2.70 2.90 5.14
CA LEU A 40 -4.10 2.57 5.34
C LEU A 40 -4.54 3.11 6.72
N ARG A 41 -5.71 3.75 6.79
CA ARG A 41 -6.17 4.39 8.02
C ARG A 41 -6.57 3.39 9.12
N ARG A 42 -7.18 2.27 8.73
CA ARG A 42 -7.79 1.31 9.66
C ARG A 42 -6.95 0.07 9.90
N PHE A 43 -6.02 -0.21 8.99
CA PHE A 43 -5.18 -1.40 9.03
C PHE A 43 -3.72 -0.99 9.11
N PRO A 44 -2.88 -1.72 9.86
CA PRO A 44 -1.45 -1.45 9.98
C PRO A 44 -0.70 -1.86 8.70
N TYR A 45 -1.19 -1.44 7.54
CA TYR A 45 -0.63 -1.69 6.23
C TYR A 45 -0.26 -0.36 5.57
N SER A 46 0.69 -0.41 4.66
CA SER A 46 1.07 0.75 3.83
C SER A 46 1.18 0.32 2.38
N VAL A 47 0.75 1.21 1.49
CA VAL A 47 1.00 1.11 0.05
C VAL A 47 2.28 1.86 -0.26
N PHE A 48 3.23 1.18 -0.92
CA PHE A 48 4.44 1.76 -1.47
C PHE A 48 4.27 1.91 -2.97
N TYR A 49 4.63 3.07 -3.51
CA TYR A 49 4.39 3.37 -4.91
C TYR A 49 5.40 4.37 -5.48
N LEU A 50 5.53 4.37 -6.81
CA LEU A 50 6.25 5.35 -7.61
C LEU A 50 5.25 6.24 -8.35
N VAL A 51 5.67 7.47 -8.63
CA VAL A 51 4.98 8.38 -9.54
C VAL A 51 5.80 8.45 -10.81
N GLU A 52 5.25 7.93 -11.91
CA GLU A 52 5.82 8.03 -13.24
C GLU A 52 5.06 9.11 -14.04
N PHE A 53 5.55 9.44 -15.23
CA PHE A 53 5.03 10.56 -16.03
C PHE A 53 3.51 10.51 -16.27
N ASP A 54 2.95 9.33 -16.56
CA ASP A 54 1.54 9.14 -16.91
C ASP A 54 0.75 8.27 -15.93
N ARG A 55 1.40 7.77 -14.88
CA ARG A 55 0.79 6.76 -13.99
C ARG A 55 1.43 6.68 -12.61
N VAL A 56 0.71 5.98 -11.74
CA VAL A 56 1.21 5.54 -10.44
C VAL A 56 1.47 4.05 -10.51
N VAL A 57 2.67 3.63 -10.12
CA VAL A 57 3.03 2.21 -10.03
C VAL A 57 3.00 1.79 -8.56
N VAL A 58 2.05 0.93 -8.20
CA VAL A 58 2.01 0.33 -6.86
C VAL A 58 3.03 -0.79 -6.79
N LEU A 59 4.04 -0.63 -5.93
CA LEU A 59 5.09 -1.62 -5.72
C LEU A 59 4.63 -2.71 -4.76
N SER A 60 4.02 -2.33 -3.64
CA SER A 60 3.61 -3.29 -2.61
C SER A 60 2.55 -2.73 -1.66
N CYS A 61 1.81 -3.64 -1.02
CA CYS A 61 0.94 -3.36 0.12
C CYS A 61 1.34 -4.25 1.29
N MET A 62 2.06 -3.68 2.27
CA MET A 62 2.76 -4.46 3.30
C MET A 62 2.31 -4.09 4.71
N HIS A 63 2.22 -5.10 5.57
CA HIS A 63 1.93 -4.92 6.99
C HIS A 63 3.16 -4.33 7.70
N GLN A 64 2.97 -3.22 8.43
CA GLN A 64 4.04 -2.40 9.00
C GLN A 64 4.93 -3.10 10.03
N ARG A 65 4.39 -4.13 10.70
CA ARG A 65 5.08 -4.87 11.77
C ARG A 65 5.40 -6.33 11.41
N ARG A 66 5.02 -6.80 10.23
CA ARG A 66 5.25 -8.20 9.85
C ARG A 66 6.53 -8.27 9.06
N ASP A 67 7.46 -9.10 9.50
CA ASP A 67 8.72 -9.31 8.80
C ASP A 67 8.43 -9.91 7.41
N PRO A 68 8.94 -9.30 6.32
CA PRO A 68 8.79 -9.81 4.95
C PRO A 68 9.49 -11.15 4.70
N THR A 69 10.39 -11.62 5.58
CA THR A 69 11.14 -12.89 5.42
C THR A 69 10.28 -14.15 5.23
N GLY A 70 8.98 -14.09 5.52
CA GLY A 70 8.05 -15.21 5.33
C GLY A 70 7.36 -15.28 3.96
N TRP A 71 7.65 -14.37 3.02
CA TRP A 71 7.07 -14.42 1.67
C TRP A 71 7.90 -15.37 0.79
N PRO A 72 7.27 -16.34 0.09
CA PRO A 72 8.00 -17.10 -0.92
C PRO A 72 8.52 -16.12 -1.96
N SER A 73 9.83 -16.14 -2.20
CA SER A 73 10.43 -15.45 -3.33
C SER A 73 9.87 -16.07 -4.60
N SER A 74 8.96 -15.37 -5.28
CA SER A 74 8.70 -15.63 -6.69
C SER A 74 9.94 -15.17 -7.45
N SER A 75 10.91 -16.07 -7.56
CA SER A 75 11.90 -16.01 -8.63
C SER A 75 11.18 -16.48 -9.88
N ASP A 76 10.88 -15.56 -10.78
CA ASP A 76 10.62 -15.83 -12.20
C ASP A 76 11.40 -14.78 -13.01
#